data_AF-A0A7J9LE05-F1
#
_entry.id   AF-A0A7J9LE05-F1
#
_cell.length_a   1.000
_cell.length_b   1.000
_cell.length_c   1.000
_cell.angle_alpha   90.00
_cell.angle_beta   90.00
_cell.angle_gamma   90.00
#
_symmetry.space_group_name_H-M   'P 1'
#
loop_
_entity.id
_entity.type
_entity.pdbx_description
1 polymer ?
#
loop_
_entity_poly.entity_id
_entity_poly.type
_entity_poly.pdbx_seq_one_letter_code
_entity_poly.pdbx_strand_id
1 'polypeptide(L)'
;MALQKAKDIVSANPVVVFSKSYCPFCVDVKQLLQQLGASFKAIELDKENPIRLLGMVGFIVCGSIGLRRRVGQHKCMVLGDGSDIQAALFEWTGQRTVPNVFIGGKHIGGCDSTMALHKEGKLVPLLTEAGAITKSSV
;
A
#
# COMPACT_ATOMS: atom_id res chain seq x y z
N MET A 1 -0.36 12.62 -18.95
CA MET A 1 0.94 11.96 -18.68
C MET A 1 0.80 11.05 -17.46
N ALA A 2 1.27 9.80 -17.53
CA ALA A 2 1.12 8.81 -16.45
C ALA A 2 1.82 9.19 -15.13
N LEU A 3 2.90 9.99 -15.21
CA LEU A 3 3.62 10.53 -14.05
C LEU A 3 2.72 11.37 -13.15
N GLN A 4 1.87 12.22 -13.73
CA GLN A 4 0.98 13.07 -12.93
C GLN A 4 -0.06 12.24 -12.17
N LYS A 5 -0.57 11.16 -12.78
CA LYS A 5 -1.51 10.24 -12.13
C LYS A 5 -0.86 9.56 -10.91
N ALA A 6 0.36 9.07 -11.06
CA ALA A 6 1.09 8.43 -9.95
C ALA A 6 1.33 9.41 -8.79
N LYS A 7 1.75 10.65 -9.10
CA LYS A 7 1.96 11.71 -8.10
C LYS A 7 0.67 12.11 -7.40
N ASP A 8 -0.43 12.23 -8.14
CA ASP A 8 -1.75 12.53 -7.59
C ASP A 8 -2.19 11.47 -6.57
N ILE A 9 -2.04 10.19 -6.91
CA ILE A 9 -2.38 9.07 -6.02
C ILE A 9 -1.51 9.06 -4.77
N VAL A 10 -0.21 9.31 -4.93
CA VAL A 10 0.75 9.38 -3.83
C VAL A 10 0.51 10.59 -2.92
N SER A 11 -0.02 11.68 -3.46
CA SER A 11 -0.43 12.86 -2.67
C SER A 11 -1.77 12.65 -1.98
N ALA A 12 -2.71 11.96 -2.62
CA ALA A 12 -4.05 11.70 -2.10
C ALA A 12 -4.09 10.60 -1.02
N ASN A 13 -3.06 9.75 -0.93
CA ASN A 13 -3.03 8.61 -0.01
C ASN A 13 -1.76 8.64 0.85
N PRO A 14 -1.87 8.33 2.16
CA PRO A 14 -0.73 8.37 3.07
C PRO A 14 0.27 7.23 2.81
N VAL A 15 -0.19 6.08 2.31
CA VAL A 15 0.68 4.97 1.93
C VAL A 15 0.20 4.39 0.62
N VAL A 16 1.10 4.30 -0.35
CA VAL A 16 0.84 3.70 -1.67
C VAL A 16 1.89 2.63 -1.93
N VAL A 17 1.45 1.46 -2.36
CA VAL A 17 2.30 0.31 -2.65
C VAL A 17 2.07 -0.10 -4.09
N PHE A 18 3.08 0.06 -4.94
CA PHE A 18 3.08 -0.47 -6.29
C PHE A 18 3.60 -1.90 -6.27
N SER A 19 2.77 -2.82 -6.75
CA SER A 19 3.03 -4.26 -6.71
C SER A 19 2.76 -4.89 -8.07
N LYS A 20 3.35 -6.06 -8.31
CA LYS A 20 2.97 -6.94 -9.42
C LYS A 20 2.44 -8.25 -8.84
N SER A 21 1.45 -8.79 -9.53
CA SER A 21 0.69 -9.97 -9.14
C SER A 21 1.54 -11.20 -8.86
N TYR A 22 2.67 -11.33 -9.56
CA TYR A 22 3.52 -12.52 -9.58
C TYR A 22 4.71 -12.44 -8.62
N CYS A 23 4.85 -11.37 -7.83
CA CYS A 23 6.03 -11.17 -6.97
C CYS A 23 5.77 -11.62 -5.52
N PRO A 24 6.56 -12.58 -4.98
CA PRO A 24 6.39 -13.05 -3.61
C PRO A 24 6.71 -11.97 -2.55
N PHE A 25 7.74 -11.16 -2.78
CA PHE A 25 8.14 -10.07 -1.87
C PHE A 25 7.07 -9.00 -1.64
N CYS A 26 6.13 -8.84 -2.57
CA CYS A 26 5.03 -7.90 -2.40
C CYS A 26 4.03 -8.37 -1.33
N VAL A 27 3.90 -9.69 -1.13
CA VAL A 27 3.00 -10.27 -0.13
C VAL A 27 3.53 -9.95 1.27
N ASP A 28 4.83 -10.10 1.50
CA ASP A 28 5.47 -9.84 2.79
C ASP A 28 5.31 -8.37 3.21
N VAL A 29 5.49 -7.43 2.29
CA VAL A 29 5.30 -6.00 2.56
C VAL A 29 3.85 -5.67 2.91
N LYS A 30 2.89 -6.22 2.17
CA LYS A 30 1.45 -6.04 2.44
C LYS A 30 1.11 -6.59 3.83
N GLN A 31 1.61 -7.78 4.15
CA GLN A 31 1.40 -8.43 5.45
C GLN A 31 1.99 -7.60 6.59
N LEU A 32 3.22 -7.09 6.45
CA LEU A 32 3.86 -6.24 7.44
C LEU A 32 3.04 -4.97 7.71
N LEU A 33 2.58 -4.29 6.65
CA LEU A 33 1.75 -3.09 6.79
C LEU A 33 0.39 -3.40 7.45
N GLN A 34 -0.19 -4.58 7.17
CA GLN A 34 -1.40 -5.05 7.84
C GLN A 34 -1.16 -5.36 9.32
N GLN A 35 -0.05 -6.00 9.67
CA GLN A 35 0.34 -6.26 11.06
C GLN A 35 0.52 -4.97 11.85
N LEU A 36 1.02 -3.91 11.21
CA LEU A 36 1.15 -2.58 11.78
C LEU A 36 -0.19 -1.81 11.85
N GLY A 37 -1.27 -2.35 11.27
CA GLY A 37 -2.58 -1.70 11.22
C GLY A 37 -2.62 -0.43 10.36
N ALA A 38 -1.67 -0.27 9.43
CA ALA A 38 -1.57 0.91 8.60
C ALA A 38 -2.61 0.91 7.47
N SER A 39 -3.19 2.06 7.18
CA SER A 39 -4.01 2.26 5.99
C SER A 39 -3.12 2.42 4.76
N PHE A 40 -3.16 1.47 3.82
CA PHE A 40 -2.38 1.52 2.58
C PHE A 40 -3.19 1.20 1.33
N LYS A 41 -2.79 1.83 0.23
CA LYS A 41 -3.35 1.66 -1.11
C LYS A 41 -2.40 0.82 -1.97
N ALA A 42 -2.79 -0.40 -2.30
CA ALA A 42 -2.04 -1.22 -3.25
C ALA A 42 -2.50 -0.92 -4.69
N ILE A 43 -1.55 -0.72 -5.60
CA ILE A 43 -1.74 -0.54 -7.04
C ILE A 43 -1.02 -1.67 -7.75
N GLU A 44 -1.78 -2.54 -8.42
CA GLU A 44 -1.26 -3.63 -9.23
C GLU A 44 -0.98 -3.10 -10.64
N LEU A 45 0.27 -3.18 -11.10
CA LEU A 45 0.69 -2.68 -12.42
C LEU A 45 0.43 -3.68 -13.56
N ASP A 46 0.18 -4.94 -13.23
CA ASP A 46 0.19 -6.07 -14.17
C ASP A 46 -1.22 -6.52 -14.59
N LYS A 47 -2.22 -6.26 -13.75
CA LYS A 47 -3.60 -6.65 -14.03
C LYS A 47 -4.44 -5.41 -14.32
N GLU A 48 -4.90 -5.28 -15.55
CA GLU A 48 -6.21 -4.67 -15.81
C GLU A 48 -7.30 -5.59 -15.26
N ASN A 49 -7.42 -5.73 -13.93
CA ASN A 49 -8.41 -6.66 -13.41
C ASN A 49 -9.80 -5.99 -13.54
N PRO A 50 -10.74 -6.51 -14.36
CA PRO A 50 -12.12 -6.14 -14.20
C PRO A 50 -12.49 -6.53 -12.76
N ILE A 51 -13.12 -5.62 -12.03
CA ILE A 51 -13.61 -5.88 -10.68
C ILE A 51 -14.32 -7.24 -10.69
N ARG A 52 -13.74 -8.27 -10.07
CA ARG A 52 -14.52 -9.43 -9.66
C ARG A 52 -15.34 -8.95 -8.46
N LEU A 53 -16.54 -8.53 -8.79
CA LEU A 53 -17.68 -8.46 -7.91
C LEU A 53 -17.86 -9.84 -7.25
N LEU A 54 -17.28 -10.05 -6.07
CA LEU A 54 -17.58 -11.18 -5.17
C LEU A 54 -16.94 -10.87 -3.81
N GLY A 55 -17.61 -10.80 -2.67
CA GLY A 55 -19.02 -10.92 -2.31
C GLY A 55 -19.11 -10.57 -0.83
N MET A 56 -20.23 -10.01 -0.41
CA MET A 56 -20.60 -9.90 1.01
C MET A 56 -20.59 -11.32 1.61
N VAL A 57 -19.70 -11.65 2.54
CA VAL A 57 -19.91 -12.74 3.52
C VAL A 57 -19.05 -12.52 4.77
N GLY A 58 -19.68 -12.50 5.95
CA GLY A 58 -18.96 -12.54 7.23
C GLY A 58 -19.36 -11.50 8.29
N PHE A 59 -20.59 -10.97 8.26
CA PHE A 59 -21.21 -10.44 9.48
C PHE A 59 -21.60 -11.65 10.35
N ILE A 60 -20.64 -12.20 11.10
CA ILE A 60 -20.95 -13.13 12.20
C ILE A 60 -20.58 -12.41 13.50
N VAL A 61 -21.64 -12.27 14.30
CA VAL A 61 -21.74 -11.61 15.59
C VAL A 61 -21.00 -12.40 16.66
N CYS A 62 -20.21 -11.71 17.47
CA CYS A 62 -20.08 -11.95 18.91
C CYS A 62 -19.57 -10.61 19.46
N GLY A 63 -20.40 -9.78 20.08
CA GLY A 63 -20.84 -9.99 21.44
C GLY A 63 -19.87 -9.22 22.36
N SER A 64 -20.24 -7.99 22.70
CA SER A 64 -19.69 -7.18 23.82
C SER A 64 -18.34 -6.47 23.61
N ILE A 65 -18.43 -5.15 23.39
CA ILE A 65 -17.53 -4.07 23.88
C ILE A 65 -16.04 -4.20 23.53
N GLY A 66 -15.59 -3.46 22.50
CA GLY A 66 -14.16 -3.22 22.24
C GLY A 66 -13.79 -3.09 20.76
N LEU A 67 -14.01 -1.90 20.18
CA LEU A 67 -13.33 -1.35 19.00
C LEU A 67 -12.98 -2.31 17.84
N ARG A 68 -13.98 -2.72 17.04
CA ARG A 68 -13.73 -3.23 15.68
C ARG A 68 -13.57 -2.06 14.71
N ARG A 69 -12.35 -1.52 14.59
CA ARG A 69 -11.98 -0.80 13.36
C ARG A 69 -11.95 -1.81 12.23
N ARG A 70 -12.91 -1.68 11.31
CA ARG A 70 -13.02 -2.45 10.07
C ARG A 70 -11.79 -2.15 9.21
N VAL A 71 -10.67 -2.84 9.43
CA VAL A 71 -9.50 -2.71 8.55
C VAL A 71 -9.84 -3.36 7.22
N GLY A 72 -9.65 -2.62 6.13
CA GLY A 72 -9.51 -3.22 4.79
C GLY A 72 -10.77 -3.26 3.93
N GLN A 73 -11.29 -2.10 3.53
CA GLN A 73 -11.80 -1.99 2.16
C GLN A 73 -10.62 -1.57 1.27
N HIS A 74 -9.79 -2.54 0.88
CA HIS A 74 -8.72 -2.31 -0.10
C HIS A 74 -9.37 -2.07 -1.46
N LYS A 75 -9.81 -0.83 -1.71
CA LYS A 75 -10.21 -0.40 -3.04
C LYS A 75 -8.96 -0.37 -3.91
N CYS A 76 -8.71 -1.44 -4.66
CA CYS A 76 -7.65 -1.50 -5.67
C CYS A 76 -8.09 -0.61 -6.84
N MET A 77 -7.49 0.57 -6.97
CA MET A 77 -7.75 1.43 -8.13
C MET A 77 -6.86 0.90 -9.25
N VAL A 78 -7.46 0.26 -10.25
CA VAL A 78 -6.74 -0.19 -11.44
C VAL A 78 -6.59 1.01 -12.37
N LEU A 79 -5.36 1.29 -12.78
CA LEU A 79 -5.06 2.30 -13.78
C LEU A 79 -4.65 1.53 -15.02
N GLY A 80 -5.45 1.63 -16.10
CA GLY A 80 -5.25 0.89 -17.35
C GLY A 80 -3.96 1.23 -18.13
N ASP A 81 -2.95 1.80 -17.48
CA ASP A 81 -1.69 2.26 -18.05
C ASP A 81 -0.49 1.72 -17.22
N GLY A 82 -0.46 0.41 -16.96
CA GLY A 82 0.57 -0.21 -16.10
C GLY A 82 2.00 0.04 -16.56
N SER A 83 2.25 -0.06 -17.87
CA SER A 83 3.55 0.20 -18.49
C SER A 83 3.99 1.66 -18.36
N ASP A 84 3.07 2.61 -18.60
CA ASP A 84 3.37 4.04 -18.51
C ASP A 84 3.63 4.50 -17.08
N ILE A 85 2.89 3.94 -16.11
CA ILE A 85 3.12 4.21 -14.69
C ILE A 85 4.45 3.62 -14.26
N GLN A 86 4.81 2.42 -14.72
CA GLN A 86 6.12 1.85 -14.42
C GLN A 86 7.26 2.70 -15.00
N ALA A 87 7.10 3.23 -16.22
CA ALA A 87 8.05 4.15 -16.83
C ALA A 87 8.16 5.46 -16.03
N ALA A 88 7.03 6.03 -15.62
CA ALA A 88 7.01 7.24 -14.80
C ALA A 88 7.61 7.03 -13.39
N LEU A 89 7.34 5.89 -12.77
CA LEU A 89 7.93 5.52 -11.49
C LEU A 89 9.44 5.33 -11.61
N PHE A 90 9.92 4.77 -12.72
CA PHE A 90 11.35 4.66 -12.98
C PHE A 90 12.00 6.03 -13.16
N GLU A 91 11.36 6.95 -13.91
CA GLU A 91 11.85 8.31 -14.05
C GLU A 91 11.87 9.07 -12.71
N TRP A 92 10.89 8.83 -11.83
CA TRP A 92 10.80 9.50 -10.54
C TRP A 92 11.74 8.92 -9.46
N THR A 93 11.81 7.59 -9.35
CA THR A 93 12.53 6.91 -8.27
C THR A 93 13.88 6.33 -8.69
N GLY A 94 14.15 6.25 -10.00
CA GLY A 94 15.27 5.49 -10.55
C GLY A 94 15.13 3.97 -10.41
N GLN A 95 14.06 3.47 -9.78
CA GLN A 95 13.86 2.06 -9.48
C GLN A 95 12.86 1.42 -10.44
N ARG A 96 13.34 0.42 -11.19
CA ARG A 96 12.54 -0.35 -12.16
C ARG A 96 11.90 -1.59 -11.56
N THR A 97 12.39 -2.00 -10.39
CA THR A 97 12.00 -3.20 -9.69
C THR A 97 10.83 -2.93 -8.75
N VAL A 98 9.91 -3.88 -8.69
CA VAL A 98 8.82 -3.94 -7.71
C VAL A 98 9.23 -4.87 -6.57
N PRO A 99 8.70 -4.71 -5.33
CA PRO A 99 7.72 -3.71 -4.88
C PRO A 99 8.29 -2.29 -4.82
N ASN A 100 7.42 -1.28 -5.00
CA ASN A 100 7.79 0.11 -4.81
C ASN A 100 6.83 0.77 -3.80
N VAL A 101 7.34 1.17 -2.64
CA VAL A 101 6.55 1.68 -1.51
C VAL A 101 6.74 3.18 -1.36
N PHE A 102 5.62 3.89 -1.20
CA PHE A 102 5.57 5.32 -0.93
C PHE A 102 4.80 5.57 0.37
N ILE A 103 5.35 6.42 1.24
CA ILE A 103 4.74 6.82 2.52
C ILE A 103 4.81 8.35 2.60
N GLY A 104 3.66 9.01 2.76
CA GLY A 104 3.57 10.46 2.91
C GLY A 104 4.21 11.24 1.75
N GLY A 105 4.05 10.76 0.52
CA GLY A 105 4.71 11.36 -0.65
C GLY A 105 6.17 10.97 -0.85
N LYS A 106 6.81 10.32 0.12
CA LYS A 106 8.22 9.92 0.07
C LYS A 106 8.38 8.49 -0.43
N HIS A 107 9.32 8.30 -1.35
CA HIS A 107 9.75 6.98 -1.80
C HIS A 107 10.58 6.30 -0.72
N ILE A 108 10.15 5.11 -0.29
CA ILE A 108 10.82 4.30 0.72
C ILE A 108 11.68 3.21 0.07
N GLY A 109 11.26 2.70 -1.09
CA GLY A 109 11.94 1.64 -1.81
C GLY A 109 11.18 0.32 -1.80
N GLY A 110 11.94 -0.77 -1.84
CA GLY A 110 11.42 -2.13 -1.98
C GLY A 110 11.22 -2.87 -0.67
N CYS A 111 11.21 -4.19 -0.77
CA CYS A 111 11.04 -5.09 0.37
C CYS A 111 12.19 -4.94 1.37
N ASP A 112 13.44 -4.97 0.89
CA ASP A 112 14.62 -4.85 1.73
C ASP A 112 14.64 -3.55 2.53
N SER A 113 14.31 -2.43 1.88
CA SER A 113 14.22 -1.11 2.51
C SER A 113 13.14 -1.07 3.59
N THR A 114 11.97 -1.67 3.33
CA THR A 114 10.86 -1.69 4.30
C THR A 114 11.22 -2.54 5.52
N MET A 115 11.84 -3.70 5.32
CA MET A 115 12.29 -4.59 6.38
C MET A 115 13.43 -3.98 7.21
N ALA A 116 14.38 -3.32 6.56
CA ALA A 116 15.44 -2.56 7.23
C ALA A 116 14.86 -1.45 8.12
N LEU A 117 13.93 -0.65 7.60
CA LEU A 117 13.27 0.40 8.37
C LEU A 117 12.44 -0.13 9.54
N HIS A 118 11.86 -1.33 9.40
CA HIS A 118 11.17 -1.98 10.49
C HIS A 118 12.17 -2.39 11.59
N LYS A 119 13.31 -2.98 11.21
CA LYS A 119 14.39 -3.35 12.14
C LYS A 119 15.03 -2.12 12.81
N GLU A 120 15.14 -1.00 12.10
CA GLU A 120 15.61 0.28 12.61
C GLU A 120 14.55 1.05 13.42
N GLY A 121 13.29 0.60 13.45
CA GLY A 121 12.19 1.27 14.13
C GLY A 121 11.71 2.57 13.47
N LYS A 122 12.21 2.91 12.28
CA LYS A 122 11.85 4.13 11.52
C LYS A 122 10.54 4.01 10.74
N LEU A 123 10.06 2.79 10.51
CA LEU A 123 8.84 2.55 9.75
C LEU A 123 7.57 3.09 10.45
N VAL A 124 7.48 2.93 11.77
CA VAL A 124 6.31 3.38 12.56
C VAL A 124 6.19 4.92 12.61
N PRO A 125 7.28 5.68 12.86
CA PRO A 125 7.26 7.14 12.73
C PRO A 125 6.77 7.61 11.36
N LEU A 126 7.30 7.06 10.27
CA LEU A 126 6.92 7.46 8.91
C LEU A 126 5.43 7.23 8.64
N LEU A 127 4.91 6.08 9.08
CA LEU A 127 3.48 5.77 8.96
C LEU A 127 2.61 6.67 9.85
N THR A 128 3.14 7.12 10.99
CA THR A 128 2.46 8.05 11.89
C THR A 128 2.45 9.47 11.32
N GLU A 129 3.59 9.93 10.79
CA GLU A 129 3.74 11.23 10.12
C GLU A 129 2.85 11.33 8.88
N ALA A 130 2.74 10.24 8.12
CA ALA A 130 1.81 10.16 7.00
C ALA A 130 0.33 10.06 7.46
N GLY A 131 0.05 9.84 8.75
CA GLY A 131 -1.31 9.65 9.25
C GLY A 131 -1.93 8.30 8.87
N ALA A 132 -1.10 7.33 8.47
CA ALA A 132 -1.54 5.98 8.09
C ALA A 132 -1.90 5.10 9.28
N ILE A 133 -1.31 5.38 10.46
CA ILE A 133 -1.59 4.72 11.73
C ILE A 133 -2.06 5.79 12.72
N THR A 134 -3.27 5.65 13.25
CA THR A 134 -3.63 6.35 14.49
C THR A 134 -3.21 5.42 15.63
N LYS A 135 -2.15 5.75 16.37
CA LYS A 135 -1.80 4.99 17.57
C LYS A 135 -3.01 4.93 18.51
N SER A 136 -3.59 3.75 18.64
CA SER A 136 -4.40 3.34 19.78
C SER A 136 -3.87 1.98 20.20
N SER A 137 -2.66 2.01 20.75
CA SER A 137 -2.13 0.95 21.58
C SER A 137 -1.41 1.69 22.71
N VAL A 138 -2.20 2.09 23.73
CA VAL A 138 -2.10 1.64 25.14
C VAL A 138 -0.67 1.64 25.67
#